data_AF-A0A7X3U047-F1
#
_entry.id   AF-A0A7X3U047-F1
#
_cell.length_a   1.000
_cell.length_b   1.000
_cell.length_c   1.000
_cell.angle_alpha   90.00
_cell.angle_beta   90.00
_cell.angle_gamma   90.00
#
_symmetry.space_group_name_H-M   'P 1'
#
loop_
_entity.id
_entity.type
_entity.pdbx_description
1 polymer ?
#
loop_
_entity_poly.entity_id
_entity_poly.type
_entity_poly.pdbx_seq_one_letter_code
_entity_poly.pdbx_strand_id
1 'polypeptide(L)' 'MKILFIGDIVAKPDREMVRRAVPLLIERHDIDLTIANVENAAGGRG' A
#
# COMPACT_ATOMS: atom_id res chain seq x y z
N MET A 1 16.74 -1.21 9.47
CA MET A 1 15.47 -1.82 9.02
C MET A 1 14.44 -0.73 8.86
N LYS A 2 14.00 -0.44 7.63
CA LYS A 2 13.03 0.58 7.28
C LYS A 2 11.70 -0.08 6.94
N ILE A 3 10.61 0.42 7.52
CA ILE A 3 9.26 -0.14 7.34
C ILE A 3 8.37 0.92 6.70
N LEU A 4 7.64 0.54 5.66
CA LEU A 4 6.56 1.34 5.08
C LEU A 4 5.24 0.90 5.69
N PHE A 5 4.51 1.85 6.28
CA PHE A 5 3.13 1.63 6.69
C PHE A 5 2.20 2.38 5.74
N ILE A 6 1.25 1.66 5.14
CA ILE A 6 0.22 2.21 4.28
C ILE A 6 -1.08 2.20 5.09
N GLY A 7 -1.79 3.32 5.07
CA GLY A 7 -3.13 3.41 5.62
C GLY A 7 -4.11 2.48 4.90
N ASP A 8 -5.39 2.65 5.18
CA ASP A 8 -6.42 1.84 4.55
C ASP A 8 -6.44 2.00 3.02
N ILE A 9 -6.47 0.88 2.32
CA ILE A 9 -6.56 0.81 0.86
C ILE A 9 -8.03 0.67 0.48
N VAL A 10 -8.61 1.69 -0.14
CA VAL A 10 -10.04 1.73 -0.45
C VAL A 10 -10.31 1.40 -1.92
N ALA A 11 -11.01 0.30 -2.15
CA ALA A 11 -11.54 -0.09 -3.45
C ALA A 11 -10.49 -0.12 -4.59
N LYS A 12 -10.94 -0.05 -5.84
CA LYS A 12 -10.08 -0.18 -7.03
C LYS A 12 -9.05 0.97 -7.19
N PRO A 13 -9.40 2.25 -6.98
CA PRO A 13 -8.45 3.35 -7.22
C PRO A 13 -7.18 3.23 -6.39
N ASP A 14 -7.31 2.93 -5.10
CA ASP A 14 -6.17 2.85 -4.19
C ASP A 14 -5.33 1.61 -4.47
N ARG A 15 -5.96 0.47 -4.81
CA ARG A 15 -5.22 -0.73 -5.25
C ARG A 15 -4.35 -0.44 -6.47
N GLU A 16 -4.86 0.32 -7.45
CA GLU A 16 -4.09 0.72 -8.62
C GLU A 16 -2.96 1.70 -8.27
N MET A 17 -3.22 2.65 -7.36
CA MET A 17 -2.20 3.56 -6.85
C MET A 17 -1.08 2.80 -6.15
N VAL A 18 -1.42 1.90 -5.23
CA VAL A 18 -0.49 1.05 -4.48
C VAL A 18 0.36 0.21 -5.42
N ARG A 19 -0.26 -0.41 -6.44
CA ARG A 19 0.45 -1.22 -7.45
C ARG A 19 1.52 -0.41 -8.21
N ARG A 20 1.32 0.89 -8.40
CA ARG A 20 2.24 1.76 -9.14
C ARG A 20 3.27 2.45 -8.24
N ALA A 21 2.85 2.92 -7.07
CA ALA A 21 3.66 3.79 -6.22
C ALA A 21 4.55 3.02 -5.25
N VAL A 22 4.07 1.92 -4.66
CA VAL A 22 4.82 1.21 -3.62
C VAL A 22 6.17 0.67 -4.09
N PRO A 23 6.30 0.07 -5.29
CA PRO A 23 7.62 -0.36 -5.79
C PRO A 23 8.63 0.79 -5.88
N LEU A 24 8.18 1.98 -6.33
CA LEU A 24 9.03 3.17 -6.44
C LEU A 24 9.47 3.68 -5.06
N LEU A 25 8.59 3.59 -4.05
CA LEU A 25 8.92 3.96 -2.67
C LEU A 25 9.89 2.96 -2.03
N ILE A 26 9.71 1.66 -2.29
CA ILE A 26 10.62 0.62 -1.82
C ILE A 26 12.03 0.86 -2.36
N GLU A 27 12.16 1.09 -3.68
CA GLU A 27 13.45 1.35 -4.32
C GLU A 27 14.08 2.66 -3.83
N ARG A 28 13.32 3.75 -3.79
CA ARG A 28 13.84 5.07 -3.39
C ARG A 28 14.33 5.12 -1.95
N HIS A 29 13.71 4.34 -1.07
CA HIS A 29 13.95 4.45 0.37
C HIS A 29 14.62 3.22 0.98
N ASP A 30 14.99 2.20 0.20
CA ASP A 30 15.51 0.91 0.67
C ASP A 30 14.62 0.27 1.75
N ILE A 31 13.34 0.07 1.44
CA ILE A 31 12.36 -0.44 2.41
C ILE A 31 12.46 -1.95 2.54
N ASP A 32 12.61 -2.44 3.78
CA ASP A 32 12.79 -3.86 4.09
C ASP A 32 11.45 -4.59 4.28
N LEU A 33 10.41 -3.88 4.72
CA LEU A 33 9.08 -4.43 4.98
C LEU A 33 7.99 -3.39 4.69
N THR A 34 6.91 -3.81 4.03
CA THR A 34 5.71 -2.99 3.81
C THR A 34 4.50 -3.65 4.47
N ILE A 35 3.74 -2.88 5.24
CA ILE A 35 2.48 -3.30 5.88
C ILE A 35 1.39 -2.34 5.40
N ALA A 36 0.22 -2.87 5.06
CA ALA A 36 -0.92 -2.07 4.61
C ALA A 36 -2.21 -2.54 5.29
N ASN A 37 -3.09 -1.60 5.64
CA ASN A 37 -4.46 -1.93 5.99
C ASN A 37 -5.29 -2.15 4.70
N VAL A 38 -6.06 -3.23 4.65
CA VAL A 38 -6.84 -3.66 3.48
C VAL A 38 -8.31 -3.95 3.82
N GLU A 39 -8.83 -3.43 4.94
CA GLU A 39 -10.23 -3.65 5.35
C GLU A 39 -11.21 -3.19 4.26
N ASN A 40 -10.94 -2.08 3.57
CA ASN A 40 -11.82 -1.56 2.51
C ASN A 40 -11.37 -1.92 1.09
N ALA A 41 -10.39 -2.82 0.94
CA ALA A 41 -9.77 -3.07 -0.35
C ALA A 41 -10.75 -3.61 -1.39
N ALA A 42 -11.74 -4.43 -1.03
CA ALA A 42 -12.63 -5.12 -1.96
C ALA A 42 -13.90 -4.35 -2.40
N GLY A 43 -13.84 -3.01 -2.50
CA GLY A 43 -14.96 -2.20 -2.99
C GLY A 43 -15.80 -1.50 -1.91
N GLY A 44 -15.24 -1.38 -0.70
CA GLY A 44 -15.87 -0.75 0.45
C GLY A 44 -16.92 -1.64 1.11
N ARG A 45 -16.75 -1.87 2.42
CA ARG A 45 -17.40 -2.87 3.30
C ARG A 45 -16.60 -4.17 3.47
N GLY A 46 -15.42 -4.02 4.05
CA GLY A 46 -14.91 -4.93 5.07
C GLY A 46 -14.86 -4.21 6.41
#